data_AF-A0A1Y3BRF7-F1
#
_entry.id   AF-A0A1Y3BRF7-F1
#
_cell.length_a   1.000
_cell.length_b   1.000
_cell.length_c   1.000
_cell.angle_alpha   90.00
_cell.angle_beta   90.00
_cell.angle_gamma   90.00
#
_symmetry.space_group_name_H-M   'P 1'
#
loop_
_entity.id
_entity.type
_entity.pdbx_description
1 polymer ?
#
loop_
_entity_poly.entity_id
_entity_poly.type
_entity_poly.pdbx_seq_one_letter_code
_entity_poly.pdbx_strand_id
1 'polypeptide(L)'
;MNVQKDYQCDLIPVDVVINTCILSSWYVAVHHYKQPKTFPRTNGKCLDNDEIFVVNCVTGVHNPITWNQLRDISMPLMCRYPSMEMFRVPNVRFHRSKLLNQINVYLEHTIPAFVVDFLFKFMGFSPM
;
A
#
# COMPACT_ATOMS: atom_id res chain seq x y z
N MET A 1 -12.19 2.34 -9.58
CA MET A 1 -10.87 1.68 -9.72
C MET A 1 -10.90 0.72 -10.89
N ASN A 2 -9.95 0.81 -11.83
CA ASN A 2 -9.88 -0.07 -12.99
C ASN A 2 -9.16 -1.38 -12.63
N VAL A 3 -9.85 -2.23 -11.89
CA VAL A 3 -9.37 -3.54 -11.40
C VAL A 3 -10.53 -4.52 -11.45
N GLN A 4 -10.25 -5.79 -11.73
CA GLN A 4 -11.25 -6.84 -11.64
C GLN A 4 -11.50 -7.21 -10.18
N LYS A 5 -12.76 -7.17 -9.76
CA LYS A 5 -13.18 -7.40 -8.37
C LYS A 5 -12.75 -8.77 -7.81
N ASP A 6 -12.64 -9.77 -8.68
CA ASP A 6 -12.35 -11.16 -8.33
C ASP A 6 -10.84 -11.46 -8.26
N TYR A 7 -9.99 -10.46 -8.56
CA TYR A 7 -8.54 -10.63 -8.49
C TYR A 7 -8.07 -10.60 -7.04
N GLN A 8 -7.00 -11.35 -6.76
CA GLN A 8 -6.33 -11.33 -5.47
C GLN A 8 -5.76 -9.94 -5.19
N CYS A 9 -5.90 -9.52 -3.94
CA CYS A 9 -5.45 -8.26 -3.41
C CYS A 9 -4.34 -8.54 -2.38
N ASP A 10 -3.20 -7.89 -2.58
CA ASP A 10 -2.09 -7.97 -1.64
C ASP A 10 -2.29 -6.95 -0.52
N LEU A 11 -2.62 -7.44 0.66
CA LEU A 11 -2.78 -6.65 1.87
C LEU A 11 -1.79 -7.12 2.94
N ILE A 12 -0.87 -6.24 3.32
CA ILE A 12 0.11 -6.47 4.40
C ILE A 12 -0.11 -5.39 5.47
N PRO A 13 -0.29 -5.76 6.75
CA PRO A 13 -0.36 -4.79 7.83
C PRO A 13 0.93 -3.97 7.92
N VAL A 14 0.82 -2.67 8.16
CA VAL A 14 1.96 -1.75 8.23
C VAL A 14 3.01 -2.20 9.26
N ASP A 15 2.57 -2.76 10.39
CA ASP A 15 3.45 -3.23 11.46
C ASP A 15 4.36 -4.38 10.99
N VAL A 16 3.86 -5.26 10.11
CA VAL A 16 4.65 -6.35 9.54
C VAL A 16 5.75 -5.80 8.64
N VAL A 17 5.44 -4.77 7.84
CA VAL A 17 6.42 -4.11 6.97
C VAL A 17 7.51 -3.43 7.80
N ILE A 18 7.12 -2.67 8.84
CA ILE A 18 8.06 -1.99 9.74
C ILE A 18 8.97 -2.99 10.47
N ASN A 19 8.38 -4.04 11.04
CA ASN A 19 9.13 -5.08 11.74
C ASN A 19 10.10 -5.79 10.79
N THR A 20 9.68 -6.04 9.55
CA THR A 20 10.56 -6.63 8.53
C THR A 20 11.75 -5.71 8.23
N CYS A 21 11.53 -4.40 8.08
CA CYS A 21 12.61 -3.43 7.89
C CYS A 21 13.60 -3.46 9.06
N ILE A 22 13.12 -3.34 10.31
CA ILE A 22 13.98 -3.32 11.50
C ILE A 22 14.79 -4.60 11.62
N LEU A 23 14.14 -5.76 11.46
CA LEU A 23 14.80 -7.07 11.54
C LEU A 23 15.82 -7.25 10.42
N SER A 24 15.50 -6.81 9.21
CA SER A 24 16.43 -6.88 8.07
C SER A 24 17.69 -6.05 8.33
N SER A 25 17.54 -4.82 8.83
CA SER A 25 18.67 -3.95 9.17
C SER A 25 19.54 -4.53 10.29
N TRP A 26 18.92 -5.03 11.35
CA TRP A 26 19.63 -5.69 12.44
C TRP A 26 20.38 -6.94 11.95
N TYR A 27 19.73 -7.77 11.14
CA TYR A 27 20.32 -8.99 10.60
C TYR A 27 21.54 -8.68 9.74
N VAL A 28 21.47 -7.68 8.86
CA VAL A 28 22.61 -7.21 8.06
C VAL A 28 23.74 -6.71 8.96
N ALA A 29 23.44 -5.88 9.96
CA ALA A 29 24.46 -5.34 10.86
C ALA A 29 25.18 -6.44 11.67
N VAL A 30 24.47 -7.48 12.09
CA VAL A 30 25.02 -8.57 12.91
C VAL A 30 25.71 -9.64 12.07
N HIS A 31 25.15 -10.02 10.93
CA HIS A 31 25.58 -11.20 10.16
C HIS A 31 26.31 -10.87 8.86
N HIS A 32 26.01 -9.74 8.21
CA HIS A 32 26.65 -9.36 6.93
C HIS A 32 27.81 -8.38 7.08
N TYR A 33 27.76 -7.45 8.04
CA TYR A 33 28.81 -6.41 8.21
C TYR A 33 29.97 -6.83 9.15
N LYS A 34 29.82 -7.90 9.94
CA LYS A 34 30.80 -8.36 10.93
C LYS A 34 31.94 -9.24 10.40
N GLN A 35 32.13 -9.38 9.09
CA GLN A 35 33.35 -9.98 8.56
C GLN A 35 34.43 -8.90 8.38
N PRO A 36 35.41 -8.75 9.29
CA PRO A 36 36.57 -7.92 9.01
C PRO A 36 37.29 -8.50 7.79
N LYS A 37 37.52 -7.68 6.75
CA LYS A 37 38.29 -8.02 5.55
C LYS A 37 39.77 -8.36 5.81
N THR A 38 40.15 -8.70 7.05
CA THR A 38 41.55 -8.71 7.52
C THR A 38 42.02 -10.05 8.11
N PHE A 39 41.26 -11.14 8.04
CA PHE A 39 41.80 -12.44 8.45
C PHE A 39 41.17 -13.63 7.69
N PRO A 40 41.96 -14.45 6.97
CA PRO A 40 41.43 -15.64 6.32
C PRO A 40 41.30 -16.74 7.38
N ARG A 41 40.07 -17.07 7.77
CA ARG A 41 39.81 -18.25 8.61
C ARG A 41 39.21 -19.36 7.75
N THR A 42 39.96 -20.44 7.69
CA THR A 42 39.67 -21.70 7.01
C THR A 42 38.42 -22.40 7.59
N ASN A 43 37.71 -23.10 6.71
CA ASN A 43 36.80 -24.22 6.99
C ASN A 43 35.39 -23.95 7.55
N GLY A 44 34.71 -22.93 7.06
CA GLY A 44 33.25 -22.88 7.03
C GLY A 44 32.84 -22.21 5.73
N LYS A 45 31.84 -22.72 5.00
CA LYS A 45 31.34 -22.11 3.76
C LYS A 45 30.87 -20.68 4.06
N CYS A 46 31.76 -19.72 3.88
CA CYS A 46 31.41 -18.32 3.76
C CYS A 46 30.55 -18.24 2.51
N LEU A 47 29.33 -17.71 2.64
CA LEU A 47 28.60 -17.21 1.50
C LEU A 47 29.53 -16.19 0.81
N ASP A 48 29.93 -16.46 -0.43
CA ASP A 48 30.88 -15.62 -1.14
C ASP A 48 30.40 -14.16 -1.10
N ASN A 49 31.31 -13.25 -0.75
CA ASN A 49 31.04 -11.87 -0.32
C ASN A 49 30.54 -10.93 -1.44
N ASP A 50 29.83 -11.42 -2.46
CA ASP A 50 29.23 -10.65 -3.55
C ASP A 50 27.69 -10.82 -3.67
N GLU A 51 27.05 -11.67 -2.86
CA GLU A 51 25.59 -11.82 -2.89
C GLU A 51 24.88 -10.71 -2.09
N ILE A 52 24.09 -9.90 -2.79
CA ILE A 52 23.27 -8.83 -2.21
C ILE A 52 22.20 -9.46 -1.31
N PHE A 53 22.16 -9.05 -0.03
CA PHE A 53 21.10 -9.47 0.89
C PHE A 53 19.76 -8.81 0.50
N VAL A 54 18.78 -9.62 0.12
CA VAL A 54 17.44 -9.18 -0.28
C VAL A 54 16.39 -9.85 0.60
N VAL A 55 15.50 -9.05 1.18
CA VAL A 55 14.34 -9.52 1.96
C VAL A 55 13.06 -9.09 1.26
N ASN A 56 12.17 -10.05 1.02
CA ASN A 56 10.86 -9.79 0.44
C ASN A 56 9.79 -9.86 1.53
N CYS A 57 9.02 -8.78 1.68
CA CYS A 57 7.80 -8.76 2.48
C CYS A 57 6.61 -8.83 1.51
N VAL A 58 6.07 -10.04 1.31
CA VAL A 58 5.00 -10.30 0.35
C VAL A 58 3.87 -11.08 1.02
N THR A 59 2.67 -10.88 0.51
CA THR A 59 1.50 -11.71 0.82
C THR A 59 1.71 -13.13 0.30
N GLY A 60 1.32 -14.12 1.11
CA GLY A 60 1.39 -15.53 0.74
C GLY A 60 0.11 -16.02 0.04
N VAL A 61 0.17 -17.24 -0.49
CA VAL A 61 -1.00 -17.95 -1.03
C VAL A 61 -1.93 -18.51 0.06
N HIS A 62 -1.52 -18.44 1.33
CA HIS A 62 -2.29 -18.92 2.46
C HIS A 62 -3.31 -17.85 2.86
N ASN A 63 -4.58 -18.09 2.51
CA ASN A 63 -5.72 -17.19 2.69
C ASN A 63 -5.69 -15.90 1.83
N PRO A 64 -5.79 -16.02 0.50
CA PRO A 64 -5.85 -14.85 -0.37
C PRO A 64 -7.17 -14.10 -0.19
N ILE A 65 -7.10 -12.77 -0.20
CA ILE A 65 -8.27 -11.88 -0.15
C ILE A 65 -8.46 -11.28 -1.53
N THR A 66 -9.70 -11.25 -2.03
CA THR A 66 -10.03 -10.56 -3.29
C THR A 66 -10.33 -9.08 -3.06
N TRP A 67 -10.20 -8.26 -4.10
CA TRP A 67 -10.60 -6.84 -4.05
C TRP A 67 -12.06 -6.64 -3.63
N ASN A 68 -12.97 -7.55 -4.04
CA ASN A 68 -14.36 -7.50 -3.62
C ASN A 68 -14.53 -7.78 -2.12
N GLN A 69 -13.87 -8.81 -1.59
CA GLN A 69 -13.90 -9.11 -0.16
C GLN A 69 -13.32 -7.97 0.67
N LEU A 70 -12.20 -7.37 0.22
CA LEU A 70 -11.61 -6.22 0.88
C LEU A 70 -12.60 -5.05 0.95
N ARG A 71 -13.33 -4.78 -0.14
CA ARG A 71 -14.38 -3.76 -0.16
C ARG A 71 -15.50 -4.08 0.82
N ASP A 72 -15.99 -5.32 0.83
CA ASP A 72 -17.12 -5.73 1.66
C ASP A 72 -16.79 -5.62 3.16
N ILE A 73 -15.52 -5.84 3.53
CA ILE A 73 -15.01 -5.63 4.89
C ILE A 73 -14.79 -4.14 5.20
N SER A 74 -14.17 -3.40 4.29
CA SER A 74 -13.74 -2.01 4.55
C SER A 74 -14.88 -0.98 4.49
N MET A 75 -15.82 -1.12 3.56
CA MET A 75 -16.89 -0.13 3.35
C MET A 75 -17.75 0.10 4.60
N PRO A 76 -18.26 -0.93 5.30
CA PRO A 76 -19.02 -0.72 6.53
C PRO A 76 -18.21 -0.03 7.62
N LEU A 77 -16.91 -0.35 7.74
CA LEU A 77 -16.01 0.26 8.71
C LEU A 77 -15.77 1.74 8.40
N MET A 78 -15.53 2.09 7.13
CA MET A 78 -15.34 3.49 6.71
C MET A 78 -16.60 4.34 6.89
N CYS A 79 -17.78 3.76 6.66
CA CYS A 79 -19.04 4.44 6.92
C CYS A 79 -19.31 4.62 8.42
N ARG A 80 -18.91 3.65 9.25
CA ARG A 80 -19.12 3.68 10.70
C ARG A 80 -18.11 4.56 11.44
N TYR A 81 -16.86 4.59 10.96
CA TYR A 81 -15.76 5.34 11.56
C TYR A 81 -15.12 6.25 10.50
N PRO A 82 -15.83 7.34 10.14
CA PRO A 82 -15.33 8.31 9.16
C PRO A 82 -14.06 9.02 9.64
N SER A 83 -13.15 9.33 8.71
CA SER A 83 -12.04 10.27 9.00
C SER A 83 -12.59 11.69 9.17
N MET A 84 -12.02 12.47 10.09
CA MET A 84 -12.44 13.85 10.36
C MET A 84 -12.20 14.77 9.16
N GLU A 85 -11.15 14.51 8.38
CA GLU A 85 -10.71 15.36 7.27
C GLU A 85 -11.29 14.94 5.91
N MET A 86 -12.24 13.99 5.87
CA MET A 86 -12.78 13.56 4.57
C MET A 86 -14.04 14.35 4.19
N PHE A 87 -14.04 14.87 2.97
CA PHE A 87 -15.21 15.51 2.37
C PHE A 87 -16.38 14.52 2.15
N ARG A 88 -16.06 13.28 1.75
CA ARG A 88 -17.06 12.22 1.52
C ARG A 88 -16.41 10.85 1.67
N VAL A 89 -17.14 9.89 2.25
CA VAL A 89 -16.73 8.48 2.29
C VAL A 89 -16.49 7.99 0.85
N PRO A 90 -15.34 7.37 0.53
CA PRO A 90 -15.09 6.84 -0.80
C PRO A 90 -16.08 5.72 -1.12
N ASN A 91 -16.70 5.78 -2.30
CA ASN A 91 -17.47 4.65 -2.82
C ASN A 91 -16.57 3.79 -3.69
N VAL A 92 -16.03 2.71 -3.13
CA VAL A 92 -15.12 1.84 -3.87
C VAL A 92 -15.92 1.05 -4.91
N ARG A 93 -15.73 1.37 -6.20
CA ARG A 93 -16.29 0.62 -7.32
C ARG A 93 -15.20 0.08 -8.23
N PHE A 94 -15.35 -1.19 -8.62
CA PHE A 94 -14.42 -1.88 -9.51
C PHE A 94 -14.99 -1.91 -10.92
N HIS A 95 -14.19 -1.52 -11.90
CA HIS A 95 -14.56 -1.49 -13.31
C HIS A 95 -13.59 -2.32 -14.13
N ARG A 96 -14.12 -3.09 -15.08
CA ARG A 96 -13.31 -3.82 -16.08
C ARG A 96 -12.89 -2.93 -17.25
N SER A 97 -13.68 -1.90 -17.57
CA SER A 97 -13.40 -0.97 -18.65
C SER A 97 -12.69 0.28 -18.13
N LYS A 98 -11.56 0.63 -18.75
CA LYS A 98 -10.80 1.84 -18.46
C LYS A 98 -11.61 3.10 -18.74
N LEU A 99 -12.38 3.12 -19.82
CA LEU A 99 -13.20 4.27 -20.20
C LEU A 99 -14.30 4.55 -19.17
N LEU A 100 -15.03 3.51 -18.75
CA LEU A 100 -16.07 3.64 -17.73
C LEU A 100 -15.47 4.10 -16.39
N ASN A 101 -14.32 3.56 -16.02
CA ASN A 101 -13.61 4.01 -14.82
C ASN A 101 -13.23 5.50 -14.92
N GLN A 102 -12.73 5.96 -16.07
CA GLN A 102 -12.37 7.37 -16.26
C GLN A 102 -13.60 8.27 -16.15
N ILE A 103 -14.70 7.93 -16.82
CA ILE A 103 -15.95 8.70 -16.74
C ILE A 103 -16.41 8.80 -15.27
N ASN A 104 -16.44 7.69 -14.54
CA ASN A 104 -16.83 7.70 -13.14
C ASN A 104 -15.87 8.50 -12.27
N VAL A 105 -14.56 8.45 -12.53
CA VAL A 105 -13.59 9.30 -11.81
C VAL A 105 -13.88 10.78 -12.03
N TYR A 106 -14.16 11.20 -13.27
CA TYR A 106 -14.51 12.58 -13.55
C TYR A 106 -15.82 13.01 -12.86
N LEU A 107 -16.85 12.17 -12.93
CA LEU A 107 -18.17 12.48 -12.37
C LEU A 107 -18.19 12.44 -10.83
N GLU A 108 -17.51 11.47 -10.22
CA GLU A 108 -17.59 11.26 -8.77
C GLU A 108 -16.52 12.03 -8.00
N HIS A 109 -15.36 12.34 -8.61
CA HIS A 109 -14.26 13.01 -7.92
C HIS A 109 -13.94 14.38 -8.52
N THR A 110 -13.62 14.45 -9.82
CA THR A 110 -13.07 15.69 -10.41
C THR A 110 -14.08 16.84 -10.47
N ILE A 111 -15.28 16.58 -10.99
CA ILE A 111 -16.31 17.62 -11.14
C ILE A 111 -16.78 18.10 -9.76
N PRO A 112 -17.13 17.22 -8.79
CA PRO A 112 -17.52 17.68 -7.45
C PRO A 112 -16.43 18.47 -6.75
N ALA A 113 -15.16 18.04 -6.84
CA ALA A 113 -14.04 18.78 -6.24
C ALA A 113 -13.93 20.19 -6.84
N PHE A 114 -13.97 20.30 -8.17
CA PHE A 114 -13.90 21.61 -8.84
C PHE A 114 -15.07 22.53 -8.45
N VAL A 115 -16.29 21.98 -8.34
CA VAL A 115 -17.46 22.75 -7.92
C VAL A 115 -17.30 23.26 -6.49
N VAL A 116 -16.85 22.40 -5.56
CA VAL A 116 -16.64 22.78 -4.16
C VAL A 116 -15.55 23.84 -4.06
N ASP A 117 -14.40 23.64 -4.70
CA ASP A 117 -13.30 24.61 -4.68
C ASP A 117 -13.69 25.96 -5.27
N PHE A 118 -14.49 25.94 -6.34
CA PHE A 118 -15.02 27.15 -6.94
C PHE A 118 -15.92 27.88 -5.94
N LEU A 119 -16.88 27.19 -5.31
CA LEU A 119 -17.75 27.79 -4.30
C LEU A 119 -16.96 28.35 -3.11
N PHE A 120 -15.95 27.63 -2.63
CA PHE A 120 -15.08 28.07 -1.53
C PHE A 120 -14.33 29.34 -1.89
N LYS A 121 -13.74 29.41 -3.10
CA LYS A 121 -13.10 30.63 -3.60
C LYS A 121 -14.06 31.81 -3.68
N PHE A 122 -15.29 31.61 -4.16
CA PHE A 122 -16.31 32.66 -4.22
C PHE A 122 -16.74 33.16 -2.84
N MET A 123 -16.74 32.28 -1.84
CA MET A 123 -17.06 32.61 -0.44
C MET A 123 -15.86 33.18 0.34
N GLY A 124 -14.68 33.32 -0.30
CA GLY A 124 -13.46 33.83 0.34
C GLY A 124 -12.73 32.81 1.22
N PHE A 125 -13.09 31.53 1.14
CA PHE A 125 -12.37 30.43 1.80
C PHE A 125 -11.23 29.91 0.92
N SER A 126 -10.22 29.32 1.56
CA SER A 126 -9.21 28.54 0.85
C SER A 126 -9.87 27.29 0.24
N PRO A 127 -9.58 26.95 -1.04
CA PRO A 127 -10.05 25.70 -1.64
C PRO A 127 -9.51 24.49 -0.86
N MET A 128 -10.25 23.38 -0.89
CA MET A 128 -9.94 22.17 -0.14
C MET A 128 -8.95 21.26 -0.86
#